data_AF-A0A2T7B4N9-F1
#
_entry.id   AF-A0A2T7B4N9-F1
#
_cell.length_a   1.000
_cell.length_b   1.000
_cell.length_c   1.000
_cell.angle_alpha   90.00
_cell.angle_beta   90.00
_cell.angle_gamma   90.00
#
_symmetry.space_group_name_H-M   'P 1'
#
loop_
_entity.id
_entity.type
_entity.pdbx_description
1 polymer ?
#
loop_
_entity_poly.entity_id
_entity_poly.type
_entity_poly.pdbx_seq_one_letter_code
_entity_poly.pdbx_strand_id
1 'polypeptide(L)'
;QAGKALARMLQPLIEANQGRCFMLCTSHAMMRELAEQFRATMTLPVLLQGETSKSQLLEQFISAGNALLVATSSFWEGVDVRGDALSLVIIDKLPFTSPDDPLLKARMEDCRLRGGDPFDEVQLPDAVITLKQGVGRLIRDVDDRGVLVICDNRLVMRPYGAVFLKSLPPTPRTRDIGEAARFLTDAARQ
;
A
#
# COMPACT_ATOMS: atom_id res chain seq x y z
N GLN A 1 -4.04 15.79 13.88
CA GLN A 1 -3.78 15.68 12.43
C GLN A 1 -4.07 14.26 11.98
N ALA A 2 -4.45 14.06 10.71
CA ALA A 2 -4.91 12.78 10.18
C ALA A 2 -3.81 11.70 10.18
N GLY A 3 -2.56 12.06 9.88
CA GLY A 3 -1.44 11.11 9.89
C GLY A 3 -1.15 10.55 11.29
N LYS A 4 -1.20 11.38 12.34
CA LYS A 4 -1.06 10.91 13.73
C LYS A 4 -2.11 9.87 14.13
N ALA A 5 -3.38 10.08 13.77
CA ALA A 5 -4.44 9.13 14.08
C ALA A 5 -4.25 7.81 13.31
N LEU A 6 -3.85 7.89 12.03
CA LEU A 6 -3.57 6.73 11.20
C LEU A 6 -2.35 5.95 11.71
N ALA A 7 -1.25 6.62 12.06
CA ALA A 7 -0.06 5.99 12.62
C ALA A 7 -0.40 5.22 13.91
N ARG A 8 -1.15 5.83 14.82
CA ARG A 8 -1.59 5.18 16.07
C ARG A 8 -2.45 3.94 15.83
N MET A 9 -3.28 3.97 14.80
CA MET A 9 -4.13 2.83 14.43
C MET A 9 -3.32 1.68 13.81
N LEU A 10 -2.31 2.00 13.00
CA LEU A 10 -1.51 1.01 12.28
C LEU A 10 -0.34 0.46 13.10
N GLN A 11 0.17 1.20 14.08
CA GLN A 11 1.32 0.82 14.88
C GLN A 11 1.20 -0.60 15.49
N PRO A 12 0.08 -0.99 16.15
CA PRO A 12 -0.03 -2.34 16.72
C PRO A 12 0.07 -3.45 15.67
N LEU A 13 -0.40 -3.19 14.45
CA LEU A 13 -0.34 -4.15 13.35
C LEU A 13 1.08 -4.29 12.80
N ILE A 14 1.79 -3.17 12.62
CA ILE A 14 3.18 -3.16 12.15
C ILE A 14 4.10 -3.82 13.18
N GLU A 15 3.88 -3.57 14.47
CA GLU A 15 4.63 -4.20 15.56
C GLU A 15 4.35 -5.70 15.67
N ALA A 16 3.08 -6.12 15.56
CA ALA A 16 2.71 -7.53 15.51
C ALA A 16 3.36 -8.27 14.32
N ASN A 17 3.55 -7.58 13.20
CA ASN A 17 4.27 -8.10 12.04
C ASN A 17 5.81 -8.04 12.16
N GLN A 18 6.34 -7.45 13.24
CA GLN A 18 7.76 -7.16 13.42
C GLN A 18 8.34 -6.36 12.24
N GLY A 19 7.62 -5.32 11.81
CA GLY A 19 7.99 -4.56 10.62
C GLY A 19 7.63 -5.35 9.38
N ARG A 20 8.62 -5.67 8.51
CA ARG A 20 8.42 -6.39 7.23
C ARG A 20 7.25 -5.79 6.44
N CYS A 21 7.21 -4.45 6.46
CA CYS A 21 6.04 -3.68 6.12
C CYS A 21 6.36 -2.58 5.13
N PHE A 22 5.56 -2.47 4.08
CA PHE A 22 5.50 -1.30 3.23
C PHE A 22 4.29 -0.44 3.59
N MET A 23 4.52 0.83 3.93
CA MET A 23 3.48 1.84 4.06
C MET A 23 3.49 2.74 2.83
N LEU A 24 2.54 2.54 1.94
CA LEU A 24 2.40 3.23 0.67
C LEU A 24 1.41 4.38 0.78
N CYS A 25 1.91 5.58 0.50
CA CYS A 25 1.17 6.82 0.61
C CYS A 25 0.86 7.40 -0.77
N THR A 26 -0.32 7.99 -0.93
CA THR A 26 -0.70 8.70 -2.16
C THR A 26 -0.09 10.11 -2.26
N SER A 27 0.53 10.63 -1.19
CA SER A 27 1.23 11.92 -1.23
C SER A 27 2.52 11.93 -0.42
N HIS A 28 3.49 12.72 -0.86
CA HIS A 28 4.75 12.93 -0.13
C HIS A 28 4.55 13.59 1.24
N ALA A 29 3.54 14.44 1.39
CA ALA A 29 3.21 15.06 2.67
C ALA A 29 2.79 14.02 3.71
N MET A 30 1.86 13.13 3.35
CA MET A 30 1.42 12.04 4.23
C MET A 30 2.57 11.07 4.53
N MET A 31 3.38 10.75 3.52
CA MET A 31 4.57 9.90 3.65
C MET A 31 5.53 10.42 4.72
N ARG A 32 5.87 11.72 4.68
CA ARG A 32 6.76 12.36 5.66
C ARG A 32 6.13 12.40 7.06
N GLU A 33 4.85 12.82 7.15
CA GLU A 33 4.14 12.89 8.43
C GLU A 33 4.12 11.52 9.12
N LEU A 34 3.76 10.46 8.40
CA LEU A 34 3.71 9.11 8.96
C LEU A 34 5.09 8.59 9.36
N ALA A 35 6.12 8.79 8.54
CA ALA A 35 7.47 8.37 8.87
C ALA A 35 7.99 9.02 10.15
N GLU A 36 7.75 10.32 10.34
CA GLU A 36 8.08 11.01 11.59
C GLU A 36 7.32 10.44 12.78
N GLN A 37 6.02 10.18 12.65
CA GLN A 37 5.23 9.59 13.74
C GLN A 37 5.73 8.19 14.11
N PHE A 38 6.02 7.33 13.14
CA PHE A 38 6.53 5.98 13.39
C PHE A 38 7.92 6.01 14.03
N ARG A 39 8.84 6.85 13.54
CA ARG A 39 10.17 7.03 14.16
C ARG A 39 10.09 7.50 15.60
N ALA A 40 9.10 8.31 15.94
CA ALA A 40 8.91 8.83 17.30
C ALA A 40 8.28 7.82 18.26
N THR A 41 7.61 6.78 17.76
CA THR A 41 6.75 5.88 18.58
C THR A 41 7.18 4.42 18.57
N MET A 42 7.96 4.00 17.57
CA MET A 42 8.36 2.61 17.37
C MET A 42 9.88 2.45 17.48
N THR A 43 10.34 1.26 17.85
CA THR A 43 11.76 0.89 17.88
C THR A 43 12.24 0.25 16.57
N LEU A 44 11.33 -0.10 15.67
CA LEU A 44 11.64 -0.72 14.38
C LEU A 44 12.35 0.29 13.45
N PRO A 45 13.27 -0.16 12.58
CA PRO A 45 13.88 0.71 11.58
C PRO A 45 12.82 1.28 10.64
N VAL A 46 12.74 2.61 10.54
CA VAL A 46 11.82 3.29 9.61
C VAL A 46 12.64 3.91 8.47
N LEU A 47 12.50 3.33 7.29
CA LEU A 47 13.11 3.76 6.05
C LEU A 47 12.14 4.65 5.28
N LEU A 48 12.64 5.74 4.69
CA LEU A 48 11.80 6.72 3.99
C LEU A 48 12.28 6.96 2.56
N GLN A 49 11.35 6.89 1.60
CA GLN A 49 11.64 7.24 0.21
C GLN A 49 12.14 8.68 0.09
N GLY A 50 13.26 8.85 -0.62
CA GLY A 50 13.91 10.15 -0.85
C GLY A 50 15.13 10.41 0.03
N GLU A 51 15.37 9.58 1.05
CA GLU A 51 16.61 9.65 1.86
C GLU A 51 17.81 9.01 1.14
N THR A 52 17.57 7.97 0.34
CA THR A 52 18.55 7.37 -0.55
C THR A 52 17.91 6.90 -1.86
N SER A 53 18.74 6.41 -2.79
CA SER A 53 18.29 5.74 -4.01
C SER A 53 17.35 4.57 -3.71
N LYS A 54 16.42 4.30 -4.64
CA LYS A 54 15.46 3.20 -4.52
C LYS A 54 16.14 1.84 -4.26
N SER A 55 17.21 1.54 -5.00
CA SER A 55 17.94 0.27 -4.85
C SER A 55 18.56 0.13 -3.47
N GLN A 56 19.25 1.17 -2.97
CA GLN A 56 19.83 1.14 -1.63
C GLN A 56 18.77 1.05 -0.52
N LEU A 57 17.62 1.71 -0.71
CA LEU A 57 16.52 1.65 0.25
C LEU A 57 15.93 0.23 0.34
N LEU A 58 15.81 -0.46 -0.80
CA LEU A 58 15.39 -1.86 -0.84
C LEU A 58 16.42 -2.79 -0.22
N GLU A 59 17.71 -2.59 -0.50
CA GLU A 59 18.80 -3.34 0.13
C GLU A 59 18.78 -3.17 1.66
N GLN A 60 18.60 -1.95 2.16
CA GLN A 60 18.46 -1.68 3.59
C GLN A 60 17.23 -2.37 4.18
N PHE A 61 16.10 -2.33 3.47
CA PHE A 61 14.87 -3.00 3.91
C PHE A 61 15.06 -4.51 4.04
N ILE A 62 15.63 -5.15 3.02
CA ILE A 62 15.90 -6.59 2.98
C ILE A 62 16.93 -6.97 4.08
N SER A 63 18.01 -6.19 4.20
CA SER A 63 19.08 -6.44 5.18
C SER A 63 18.60 -6.29 6.63
N ALA A 64 17.74 -5.30 6.90
CA ALA A 64 17.18 -5.10 8.24
C ALA A 64 16.24 -6.25 8.65
N GLY A 65 15.50 -6.84 7.70
CA GLY A 65 14.59 -7.97 7.94
C GLY A 65 13.36 -7.65 8.81
N ASN A 66 13.31 -6.49 9.46
CA ASN A 66 12.23 -6.03 10.33
C ASN A 66 11.89 -4.53 10.12
N ALA A 67 12.27 -3.97 8.97
CA ALA A 67 12.06 -2.56 8.69
C ALA A 67 10.60 -2.25 8.32
N LEU A 68 10.20 -1.00 8.58
CA LEU A 68 9.07 -0.34 7.96
C LEU A 68 9.60 0.57 6.86
N LEU A 69 9.19 0.34 5.62
CA LEU A 69 9.48 1.24 4.51
C LEU A 69 8.26 2.11 4.21
N VAL A 70 8.41 3.42 4.40
CA VAL A 70 7.39 4.42 4.09
C VAL A 70 7.74 5.07 2.75
N ALA A 71 6.85 4.92 1.77
CA ALA A 71 7.09 5.40 0.42
C ALA A 71 5.79 5.86 -0.25
N THR A 72 5.89 6.50 -1.41
CA THR A 72 4.73 6.77 -2.25
C THR A 72 4.27 5.53 -3.00
N SER A 73 3.01 5.53 -3.45
CA SER A 73 2.44 4.40 -4.20
C SER A 73 3.22 4.03 -5.47
N SER A 74 3.98 4.94 -6.09
CA SER A 74 4.84 4.61 -7.24
C SER A 74 6.07 3.76 -6.86
N PHE A 75 6.40 3.67 -5.57
CA PHE A 75 7.61 2.98 -5.14
C PHE A 75 7.58 1.49 -5.47
N TRP A 76 6.41 0.84 -5.40
CA TRP A 76 6.28 -0.61 -5.62
C TRP A 76 6.47 -1.06 -7.09
N GLU A 77 6.55 -0.12 -8.03
CA GLU A 77 6.73 -0.45 -9.45
C GLU A 77 8.14 -1.01 -9.66
N GLY A 78 8.25 -2.25 -10.15
CA GLY A 78 9.55 -2.89 -10.37
C GLY A 78 10.29 -3.28 -9.09
N VAL A 79 9.59 -3.45 -7.96
CA VAL A 79 10.16 -3.97 -6.70
C VAL A 79 9.91 -5.47 -6.57
N ASP A 80 10.98 -6.23 -6.29
CA ASP A 80 10.94 -7.68 -6.04
C ASP A 80 11.59 -7.99 -4.67
N VAL A 81 10.81 -7.94 -3.58
CA VAL A 81 11.24 -8.36 -2.22
C VAL A 81 10.78 -9.78 -1.92
N ARG A 82 11.65 -10.78 -2.03
CA ARG A 82 11.24 -12.19 -1.94
C ARG A 82 11.15 -12.69 -0.50
N GLY A 83 10.27 -13.68 -0.30
CA GLY A 83 10.11 -14.41 0.95
C GLY A 83 9.56 -13.55 2.09
N ASP A 84 9.86 -13.96 3.33
CA ASP A 84 9.32 -13.36 4.54
C ASP A 84 9.69 -11.87 4.75
N ALA A 85 10.61 -11.32 3.96
CA ALA A 85 11.04 -9.93 4.11
C ALA A 85 9.89 -8.91 3.95
N LEU A 86 8.80 -9.26 3.25
CA LEU A 86 7.61 -8.41 3.12
C LEU A 86 6.33 -9.23 3.27
N SER A 87 5.66 -9.09 4.43
CA SER A 87 4.40 -9.77 4.75
C SER A 87 3.25 -8.82 5.07
N LEU A 88 3.50 -7.51 5.12
CA LEU A 88 2.48 -6.49 5.35
C LEU A 88 2.61 -5.36 4.35
N VAL A 89 1.51 -5.05 3.65
CA VAL A 89 1.41 -3.84 2.82
C VAL A 89 0.22 -3.04 3.29
N ILE A 90 0.47 -1.77 3.58
CA ILE A 90 -0.55 -0.81 3.98
C ILE A 90 -0.59 0.27 2.92
N ILE A 91 -1.79 0.60 2.45
CA ILE A 91 -2.04 1.68 1.50
C ILE A 91 -2.96 2.69 2.15
N ASP A 92 -2.54 3.96 2.24
CA ASP A 92 -3.34 4.99 2.89
C ASP A 92 -4.64 5.29 2.13
N LYS A 93 -4.60 5.28 0.80
CA LYS A 93 -5.72 5.59 -0.09
C LYS A 93 -5.63 4.81 -1.40
N LEU A 94 -6.76 4.61 -2.06
CA LEU A 94 -6.79 4.00 -3.40
C LEU A 94 -5.89 4.78 -4.38
N PRO A 95 -5.07 4.08 -5.19
CA PRO A 95 -4.00 4.66 -5.99
C PRO A 95 -4.55 5.30 -7.28
N PHE A 96 -5.41 6.30 -7.14
CA PHE A 96 -5.83 7.11 -8.26
C PHE A 96 -4.69 8.04 -8.68
N THR A 97 -4.32 7.97 -9.95
CA THR A 97 -3.36 8.90 -10.54
C THR A 97 -3.84 10.34 -10.37
N SER A 98 -2.90 11.23 -10.06
CA SER A 98 -3.20 12.65 -9.89
C SER A 98 -3.90 13.19 -11.13
N PRO A 99 -5.01 13.93 -10.99
CA PRO A 99 -5.64 14.61 -12.13
C PRO A 99 -4.70 15.56 -12.86
N ASP A 100 -3.61 15.99 -12.22
CA ASP A 100 -2.58 16.85 -12.82
C ASP A 100 -1.58 16.13 -13.73
N ASP A 101 -1.59 14.80 -13.74
CA ASP A 101 -0.74 14.01 -14.62
C ASP A 101 -1.07 14.30 -16.11
N PRO A 102 -0.09 14.72 -16.93
CA PRO A 102 -0.33 15.12 -18.32
C PRO A 102 -0.88 13.97 -19.19
N LEU A 103 -0.42 12.75 -18.96
CA LEU A 103 -0.86 11.58 -19.74
C LEU A 103 -2.30 11.22 -19.38
N LEU A 104 -2.64 11.23 -18.09
CA LEU A 104 -4.00 11.03 -17.63
C LEU A 104 -4.92 12.11 -18.21
N LYS A 105 -4.52 13.39 -18.17
CA LYS A 105 -5.30 14.49 -18.77
C LYS A 105 -5.63 14.22 -20.24
N ALA A 106 -4.63 13.86 -21.03
CA ALA A 106 -4.80 13.55 -22.45
C ALA A 106 -5.76 12.37 -22.68
N ARG A 107 -5.62 11.28 -21.91
CA ARG A 107 -6.51 10.11 -22.01
C ARG A 107 -7.95 10.43 -21.59
N MET A 108 -8.11 11.25 -20.55
CA MET A 108 -9.44 11.69 -20.11
C MET A 108 -10.10 12.60 -21.15
N GLU A 109 -9.35 13.49 -21.79
CA GLU A 109 -9.87 14.36 -22.85
C GLU A 109 -10.31 13.54 -24.08
N ASP A 110 -9.49 12.62 -24.55
CA ASP A 110 -9.85 11.69 -25.64
C ASP A 110 -11.13 10.89 -25.32
N CYS A 111 -11.24 10.37 -24.09
CA CYS A 111 -12.44 9.67 -23.65
C CYS A 111 -13.70 10.56 -23.71
N ARG A 112 -13.59 11.83 -23.29
CA ARG A 112 -14.71 12.79 -23.39
C ARG A 112 -15.08 13.08 -24.83
N LEU A 113 -14.10 13.25 -25.72
CA LEU A 113 -14.33 13.49 -27.15
C LEU A 113 -15.07 12.32 -27.81
N ARG A 114 -14.85 11.09 -27.33
CA ARG A 114 -15.58 9.88 -27.74
C ARG A 114 -16.94 9.69 -27.06
N GLY A 115 -17.36 10.62 -26.19
CA GLY A 115 -18.64 10.58 -25.47
C GLY A 115 -18.69 9.64 -24.26
N GLY A 116 -17.53 9.16 -23.79
CA GLY A 116 -17.43 8.25 -22.64
C GLY A 116 -17.30 8.96 -21.29
N ASP A 117 -17.35 8.18 -20.21
CA ASP A 117 -17.09 8.66 -18.84
C ASP A 117 -15.61 8.44 -18.46
N PRO A 118 -14.79 9.49 -18.30
CA PRO A 118 -13.36 9.32 -18.03
C PRO A 118 -13.05 8.68 -16.67
N PHE A 119 -13.96 8.78 -15.70
CA PHE A 119 -13.73 8.17 -14.40
C PHE A 119 -13.85 6.64 -14.51
N ASP A 120 -14.95 6.15 -15.09
CA ASP A 120 -15.23 4.72 -15.21
C ASP A 120 -14.39 4.04 -16.31
N GLU A 121 -14.07 4.75 -17.39
CA GLU A 121 -13.35 4.16 -18.55
C GLU A 121 -11.83 4.37 -18.52
N VAL A 122 -11.32 5.33 -17.75
CA VAL A 122 -9.88 5.63 -17.68
C VAL A 122 -9.34 5.54 -16.26
N GLN A 123 -9.83 6.37 -15.34
CA GLN A 123 -9.24 6.49 -14.00
C GLN A 123 -9.41 5.22 -13.15
N LEU A 124 -10.60 4.64 -13.15
CA LEU A 124 -10.91 3.45 -12.37
C LEU A 124 -10.12 2.23 -12.88
N PRO A 125 -10.10 1.90 -14.19
CA PRO A 125 -9.25 0.83 -14.71
C PRO A 125 -7.76 1.02 -14.39
N ASP A 126 -7.23 2.23 -14.57
CA ASP A 126 -5.83 2.53 -14.27
C ASP A 126 -5.52 2.27 -12.79
N ALA A 127 -6.33 2.82 -11.88
CA ALA A 127 -6.13 2.62 -10.43
C ALA A 127 -6.26 1.14 -10.03
N VAL A 128 -7.16 0.38 -10.65
CA VAL A 128 -7.33 -1.05 -10.42
C VAL A 128 -6.10 -1.83 -10.90
N ILE A 129 -5.54 -1.49 -12.07
CA ILE A 129 -4.31 -2.11 -12.59
C ILE A 129 -3.14 -1.82 -11.66
N THR A 130 -2.97 -0.56 -11.25
CA THR A 130 -1.92 -0.15 -10.30
C THR A 130 -2.03 -0.94 -8.99
N LEU A 131 -3.23 -1.05 -8.41
CA LEU A 131 -3.45 -1.86 -7.20
C LEU A 131 -3.08 -3.34 -7.43
N LYS A 132 -3.57 -3.95 -8.52
CA LYS A 132 -3.28 -5.34 -8.86
C LYS A 132 -1.79 -5.62 -8.99
N GLN A 133 -1.08 -4.77 -9.71
CA GLN A 133 0.36 -4.92 -9.91
C GLN A 133 1.10 -4.86 -8.57
N GLY A 134 0.69 -3.94 -7.70
CA GLY A 134 1.24 -3.82 -6.37
C GLY A 134 1.01 -5.03 -5.47
N VAL A 135 -0.22 -5.55 -5.46
CA VAL A 135 -0.60 -6.73 -4.65
C VAL A 135 0.05 -8.00 -5.19
N GLY A 136 0.18 -8.15 -6.51
CA GLY A 136 0.90 -9.28 -7.11
C GLY A 136 2.40 -9.31 -6.80
N ARG A 137 2.96 -8.22 -6.25
CA ARG A 137 4.31 -8.22 -5.67
C ARG A 137 4.32 -8.56 -4.19
N LEU A 138 3.19 -8.57 -3.50
CA LEU A 138 3.11 -9.02 -2.10
C LEU A 138 2.89 -10.53 -1.99
N ILE A 139 2.01 -11.08 -2.85
CA ILE A 139 1.62 -12.49 -2.82
C ILE A 139 2.16 -13.12 -4.10
N ARG A 140 3.35 -13.73 -4.03
CA ARG A 140 4.06 -14.24 -5.21
C ARG A 140 4.04 -15.75 -5.33
N ASP A 141 3.99 -16.45 -4.20
CA ASP A 141 3.92 -17.90 -4.16
C ASP A 141 2.73 -18.41 -3.33
N VAL A 142 2.36 -19.68 -3.55
CA VAL A 142 1.22 -20.32 -2.84
C VAL A 142 1.43 -20.39 -1.32
N ASP A 143 2.69 -20.37 -0.90
CA ASP A 143 3.09 -20.43 0.50
C ASP A 143 3.28 -19.03 1.11
N ASP A 144 3.29 -17.96 0.30
CA ASP A 144 3.42 -16.59 0.80
C ASP A 144 2.19 -16.22 1.62
N ARG A 145 2.43 -15.75 2.85
CA ARG A 145 1.38 -15.24 3.74
C ARG A 145 1.61 -13.78 4.05
N GLY A 146 0.54 -13.00 3.93
CA GLY A 146 0.61 -11.59 4.26
C GLY A 146 -0.74 -10.93 4.38
N VAL A 147 -0.72 -9.66 4.79
CA VAL A 147 -1.90 -8.82 4.93
C VAL A 147 -1.76 -7.58 4.06
N LEU A 148 -2.80 -7.31 3.28
CA LEU A 148 -3.00 -6.04 2.60
C LEU A 148 -4.02 -5.22 3.38
N VAL A 149 -3.62 -4.03 3.82
CA VAL A 149 -4.49 -3.06 4.48
C VAL A 149 -4.73 -1.88 3.54
N ILE A 150 -6.00 -1.53 3.33
CA ILE A 150 -6.39 -0.35 2.55
C ILE A 150 -7.18 0.58 3.46
N CYS A 151 -6.60 1.73 3.79
CA CYS A 151 -7.17 2.71 4.73
C CYS A 151 -8.14 3.69 4.06
N ASP A 152 -8.89 3.23 3.06
CA ASP A 152 -9.77 4.07 2.23
C ASP A 152 -11.23 3.64 2.34
N ASN A 153 -12.04 4.50 2.96
CA ASN A 153 -13.47 4.22 3.12
C ASN A 153 -14.21 4.14 1.77
N ARG A 154 -13.65 4.69 0.68
CA ARG A 154 -14.23 4.60 -0.67
C ARG A 154 -14.33 3.16 -1.15
N LEU A 155 -13.47 2.25 -0.67
CA LEU A 155 -13.53 0.83 -0.99
C LEU A 155 -14.86 0.18 -0.57
N VAL A 156 -15.50 0.70 0.48
CA VAL A 156 -16.77 0.19 1.03
C VAL A 156 -17.95 1.10 0.65
N MET A 157 -17.75 2.41 0.70
CA MET A 157 -18.83 3.39 0.56
C MET A 157 -19.20 3.74 -0.88
N ARG A 158 -18.32 3.44 -1.85
CA ARG A 158 -18.56 3.79 -3.27
C ARG A 158 -18.88 2.54 -4.08
N PRO A 159 -19.82 2.62 -5.05
CA PRO A 159 -20.16 1.47 -5.90
C PRO A 159 -18.95 0.85 -6.61
N TYR A 160 -18.02 1.68 -7.08
CA TYR A 160 -16.80 1.22 -7.74
C TYR A 160 -15.84 0.46 -6.81
N GLY A 161 -16.00 0.54 -5.49
CA GLY A 161 -15.19 -0.21 -4.53
C GLY A 161 -15.25 -1.72 -4.77
N ALA A 162 -16.41 -2.22 -5.24
CA ALA A 162 -16.57 -3.61 -5.64
C ALA A 162 -15.66 -4.01 -6.81
N VAL A 163 -15.32 -3.08 -7.71
CA VAL A 163 -14.40 -3.33 -8.83
C VAL A 163 -12.99 -3.60 -8.30
N PHE A 164 -12.51 -2.80 -7.34
CA PHE A 164 -11.23 -3.04 -6.67
C PHE A 164 -11.22 -4.39 -5.96
N LEU A 165 -12.26 -4.70 -5.17
CA LEU A 165 -12.33 -5.94 -4.40
C LEU A 165 -12.34 -7.19 -5.30
N LYS A 166 -13.06 -7.16 -6.43
CA LYS A 166 -13.09 -8.25 -7.42
C LYS A 166 -11.77 -8.37 -8.20
N SER A 167 -10.95 -7.33 -8.18
CA SER A 167 -9.67 -7.30 -8.86
C SER A 167 -8.57 -8.03 -8.07
N LEU A 168 -8.71 -8.09 -6.75
CA LEU A 168 -7.79 -8.76 -5.85
C LEU A 168 -7.97 -10.29 -5.87
N PRO A 169 -6.94 -11.07 -5.52
CA PRO A 169 -7.08 -12.51 -5.32
C PRO A 169 -8.20 -12.82 -4.31
N PRO A 170 -8.87 -13.98 -4.42
CA PRO A 170 -9.92 -14.36 -3.49
C PRO A 170 -9.34 -14.62 -2.09
N THR A 171 -9.32 -13.59 -1.25
CA THR A 171 -8.77 -13.64 0.11
C THR A 171 -9.85 -13.35 1.16
N PRO A 172 -9.71 -13.89 2.39
CA PRO A 172 -10.51 -13.47 3.53
C PRO A 172 -10.38 -11.96 3.76
N ARG A 173 -11.45 -11.32 4.21
CA ARG A 173 -11.48 -9.87 4.46
C ARG A 173 -12.04 -9.61 5.84
N THR A 174 -11.39 -8.72 6.56
CA THR A 174 -11.85 -8.26 7.87
C THR A 174 -11.75 -6.74 7.98
N ARG A 175 -12.54 -6.16 8.89
CA ARG A 175 -12.43 -4.76 9.32
C ARG A 175 -11.83 -4.66 10.73
N ASP A 176 -11.55 -5.79 11.38
CA ASP A 176 -10.92 -5.86 12.69
C ASP A 176 -9.39 -5.94 12.53
N ILE A 177 -8.70 -4.87 12.93
CA ILE A 177 -7.24 -4.81 12.96
C ILE A 177 -6.66 -5.88 13.90
N GLY A 178 -7.37 -6.23 14.97
CA GLY A 178 -6.94 -7.28 15.90
C GLY A 178 -6.95 -8.67 15.25
N GLU A 179 -7.91 -8.95 14.36
CA GLU A 179 -7.93 -10.20 13.58
C GLU A 179 -6.77 -10.26 12.61
N ALA A 180 -6.48 -9.17 11.90
CA ALA A 180 -5.32 -9.07 11.01
C ALA A 180 -3.98 -9.23 11.78
N ALA A 181 -3.86 -8.64 12.97
CA ALA A 181 -2.67 -8.77 13.81
C ALA A 181 -2.47 -10.19 14.33
N ARG A 182 -3.56 -10.89 14.70
CA ARG A 182 -3.51 -12.32 15.08
C ARG A 182 -3.02 -13.17 13.91
N PHE A 183 -3.56 -12.96 12.71
CA PHE A 183 -3.14 -13.68 11.50
C PHE A 183 -1.62 -13.54 11.24
N LEU A 184 -1.08 -12.32 11.34
CA LEU A 184 0.36 -12.06 11.15
C LEU A 184 1.22 -12.72 12.24
N THR A 185 0.73 -12.74 13.49
CA THR A 185 1.46 -13.36 14.61
C THR A 185 1.49 -14.87 14.51
N ASP A 186 0.38 -15.50 14.11
CA ASP A 186 0.28 -16.95 13.96
C ASP A 186 1.07 -17.46 12.75
N ALA A 187 1.17 -16.66 11.69
CA ALA A 187 2.01 -16.94 10.54
C ALA A 187 3.51 -16.94 10.91
N ALA A 188 3.95 -16.04 11.79
CA ALA A 188 5.36 -15.97 12.23
C ALA A 188 5.79 -17.12 13.16
N ARG A 189 4.85 -17.95 13.63
CA ARG A 189 5.10 -19.08 14.54
C ARG A 189 5.18 -20.44 13.83
N GLN A 190 4.91 -20.50 12.53
CA GLN A 190 4.97 -21.70 11.69
C GLN A 190 6.28 -21.71 10.90
#